data_AF-A0A5P9QC76-F1
#
_entry.id   AF-A0A5P9QC76-F1
#
_cell.length_a   1.000
_cell.length_b   1.000
_cell.length_c   1.000
_cell.angle_alpha   90.00
_cell.angle_beta   90.00
_cell.angle_gamma   90.00
#
_symmetry.space_group_name_H-M   'P 1'
#
loop_
_entity.id
_entity.type
_entity.pdbx_description
1 polymer ?
#
loop_
_entity_poly.entity_id
_entity_poly.type
_entity_poly.pdbx_seq_one_letter_code
_entity_poly.pdbx_strand_id
1 'polypeptide(L)'
;MLLRHLARPLLAVPFVYDGVSAVLHPAPHVEVAQAALDQMGTVVPAVREATRGRVTLVVRAHGAATAVAGLFLAFHKAPRTAALVLAALTAPLAAASQPVTGGPGPRGERATRFTKALGLTGAALLAAADTEGRPGVRWRVQHARDERHARHEAVDEAVSAAVAHEA
;
A
#
# COMPACT_ATOMS: atom_id res chain seq x y z
N MET A 1 9.55 4.12 19.69
CA MET A 1 8.29 3.39 19.92
C MET A 1 7.10 4.34 19.91
N LEU A 2 7.10 5.42 20.71
CA LEU A 2 6.03 6.44 20.73
C LEU A 2 5.79 7.14 19.38
N LEU A 3 6.85 7.59 18.69
CA LEU A 3 6.71 8.27 17.38
C LEU A 3 5.94 7.42 16.36
N ARG A 4 6.15 6.10 16.38
CA ARG A 4 5.55 5.16 15.41
C ARG A 4 4.06 4.93 15.70
N HIS A 5 3.71 4.87 16.99
CA HIS A 5 2.33 4.76 17.46
C HIS A 5 1.49 6.00 17.13
N LEU A 6 2.12 7.17 17.03
CA LEU A 6 1.44 8.41 16.62
C LEU A 6 1.49 8.63 15.10
N ALA A 7 2.60 8.30 14.45
CA ALA A 7 2.78 8.51 13.02
C ALA A 7 1.80 7.69 12.18
N ARG A 8 1.50 6.43 12.54
CA ARG A 8 0.59 5.56 11.75
C ARG A 8 -0.86 6.05 11.74
N PRO A 9 -1.49 6.38 12.89
CA PRO A 9 -2.79 7.03 12.90
C PRO A 9 -2.82 8.32 12.08
N LEU A 10 -1.78 9.16 12.21
CA LEU A 10 -1.68 10.41 11.44
C LEU A 10 -1.55 10.16 9.93
N LEU A 11 -0.79 9.13 9.53
CA LEU A 11 -0.64 8.72 8.12
C LEU A 11 -1.96 8.18 7.54
N ALA A 12 -2.80 7.56 8.38
CA ALA A 12 -4.09 7.04 7.96
C ALA A 12 -5.16 8.13 7.73
N VAL A 13 -5.03 9.30 8.36
CA VAL A 13 -6.02 10.41 8.28
C VAL A 13 -6.48 10.72 6.84
N PRO A 14 -5.59 11.01 5.88
CA PRO A 14 -6.02 11.35 4.52
C PRO A 14 -6.77 10.20 3.82
N PHE A 15 -6.41 8.95 4.08
CA PHE A 15 -7.10 7.79 3.50
C PHE A 15 -8.51 7.63 4.06
N VAL A 16 -8.66 7.77 5.38
CA VAL A 16 -9.97 7.68 6.03
C VAL A 16 -10.86 8.84 5.60
N TYR A 17 -10.32 10.06 5.58
CA TYR A 17 -11.06 11.25 5.14
C TYR A 17 -11.55 11.14 3.70
N ASP A 18 -10.65 10.85 2.76
CA ASP A 18 -11.01 10.72 1.34
C ASP A 18 -11.96 9.53 1.10
N GLY A 19 -11.74 8.40 1.80
CA GLY A 19 -12.58 7.22 1.71
C GLY A 19 -14.01 7.45 2.20
N VAL A 20 -14.17 8.08 3.37
CA VAL A 20 -15.49 8.45 3.91
C VAL A 20 -16.17 9.48 3.02
N SER A 21 -15.43 10.47 2.52
CA SER A 21 -15.96 11.45 1.56
C SER A 21 -16.50 10.77 0.30
N ALA A 22 -15.77 9.80 -0.26
CA ALA A 22 -16.21 9.06 -1.44
C ALA A 22 -17.48 8.22 -1.19
N VAL A 23 -17.72 7.78 0.04
CA VAL A 23 -18.95 7.05 0.42
C VAL A 23 -20.13 8.00 0.59
N LEU A 24 -19.95 9.06 1.39
CA LEU A 24 -21.02 9.97 1.79
C LEU A 24 -21.36 11.00 0.70
N HIS A 25 -20.34 11.52 0.01
CA HIS A 25 -20.43 12.53 -1.03
C HIS A 25 -19.81 12.02 -2.33
N PRO A 26 -20.38 11.00 -3.00
CA PRO A 26 -19.74 10.35 -4.14
C PRO A 26 -19.67 11.23 -5.40
N ALA A 27 -20.51 12.27 -5.53
CA ALA A 27 -20.68 13.01 -6.79
C ALA A 27 -19.35 13.58 -7.35
N PRO A 28 -18.53 14.30 -6.57
CA PRO A 28 -17.24 14.81 -7.05
C PRO A 28 -16.25 13.70 -7.42
N HIS A 29 -16.31 12.56 -6.74
CA HIS A 29 -15.46 11.41 -7.02
C HIS A 29 -15.92 10.65 -8.28
N VAL A 30 -17.23 10.63 -8.54
CA VAL A 30 -17.82 10.05 -9.75
C VAL A 30 -17.42 10.85 -10.98
N GLU A 31 -17.46 12.17 -10.94
CA GLU A 31 -17.05 13.00 -12.08
C GLU A 31 -15.60 12.73 -12.48
N VAL A 32 -14.70 12.65 -11.49
CA VAL A 32 -13.28 12.33 -11.72
C VAL A 32 -13.12 10.91 -12.25
N ALA A 33 -13.87 9.95 -11.70
CA ALA A 33 -13.83 8.56 -12.15
C ALA A 33 -14.34 8.43 -13.59
N GLN A 34 -15.47 9.07 -13.93
CA GLN A 34 -16.01 9.07 -15.30
C GLN A 34 -15.01 9.67 -16.29
N ALA A 35 -14.43 10.81 -15.96
CA ALA A 35 -13.35 11.42 -16.72
C ALA A 35 -12.17 10.46 -17.00
N ALA A 36 -11.74 9.71 -15.98
CA ALA A 36 -10.66 8.73 -16.14
C ALA A 36 -11.10 7.52 -16.99
N LEU A 37 -12.34 7.04 -16.81
CA LEU A 37 -12.90 5.94 -17.59
C LEU A 37 -13.06 6.31 -19.07
N ASP A 38 -13.43 7.55 -19.39
CA ASP A 38 -13.54 8.05 -20.77
C ASP A 38 -12.18 8.06 -21.47
N GLN A 39 -11.11 8.42 -20.75
CA GLN A 39 -9.74 8.31 -21.27
C GLN A 39 -9.33 6.86 -21.51
N MET A 40 -9.66 5.96 -20.57
CA MET A 40 -9.37 4.53 -20.68
C MET A 40 -10.25 3.80 -21.70
N GLY A 41 -11.43 4.31 -22.01
CA GLY A 41 -12.36 3.76 -22.99
C GLY A 41 -11.81 3.76 -24.42
N THR A 42 -10.72 4.50 -24.67
CA THR A 42 -9.95 4.42 -25.92
C THR A 42 -9.16 3.11 -26.05
N VAL A 43 -8.87 2.45 -24.92
CA VAL A 43 -8.07 1.22 -24.84
C VAL A 43 -8.91 0.01 -24.45
N VAL A 44 -9.97 0.20 -23.63
CA VAL A 44 -10.82 -0.89 -23.12
C VAL A 44 -12.31 -0.58 -23.37
N PRO A 45 -12.92 -1.11 -24.44
CA PRO A 45 -14.30 -0.82 -24.82
C PRO A 45 -15.35 -1.15 -23.75
N ALA A 46 -15.12 -2.22 -22.96
CA ALA A 46 -16.02 -2.65 -21.88
C ALA A 46 -16.20 -1.61 -20.77
N VAL A 47 -15.25 -0.67 -20.63
CA VAL A 47 -15.30 0.40 -19.64
C VAL A 47 -16.21 1.54 -20.09
N ARG A 48 -16.40 1.71 -21.40
CA ARG A 48 -17.18 2.80 -22.02
C ARG A 48 -18.68 2.68 -21.76
N GLU A 49 -19.15 1.48 -21.43
CA GLU A 49 -20.56 1.14 -21.22
C GLU A 49 -20.99 1.26 -19.74
N ALA A 50 -20.08 1.75 -18.88
CA ALA A 50 -20.35 1.92 -17.47
C ALA A 50 -21.36 3.07 -17.22
N THR A 51 -22.59 2.71 -16.88
CA THR A 51 -23.62 3.68 -16.45
C THR A 51 -23.15 4.47 -15.22
N ARG A 52 -23.54 5.76 -15.11
CA ARG A 52 -23.22 6.61 -13.95
C ARG A 52 -23.53 5.95 -12.58
N GLY A 53 -24.62 5.17 -12.50
CA GLY A 53 -24.96 4.41 -11.29
C GLY A 53 -23.92 3.32 -10.94
N ARG A 54 -23.38 2.59 -11.94
CA ARG A 54 -22.30 1.62 -11.72
C ARG A 54 -21.01 2.31 -11.27
N VAL A 55 -20.66 3.44 -11.89
CA VAL A 55 -19.49 4.24 -11.48
C VAL A 55 -19.64 4.72 -10.04
N THR A 56 -20.84 5.16 -9.65
CA THR A 56 -21.14 5.57 -8.26
C THR A 56 -20.95 4.42 -7.27
N LEU A 57 -21.39 3.21 -7.63
CA LEU A 57 -21.19 2.03 -6.79
C LEU A 57 -19.71 1.68 -6.64
N VAL A 58 -18.94 1.70 -7.74
CA VAL A 58 -17.49 1.46 -7.72
C VAL A 58 -16.78 2.50 -6.86
N VAL A 59 -17.12 3.78 -7.02
CA VAL A 59 -16.55 4.88 -6.22
C VAL A 59 -16.84 4.69 -4.73
N ARG A 60 -18.07 4.33 -4.36
CA ARG A 60 -18.44 4.06 -2.97
C ARG A 60 -17.72 2.82 -2.42
N ALA A 61 -17.63 1.74 -3.19
CA ALA A 61 -16.95 0.53 -2.79
C ALA A 61 -15.44 0.77 -2.58
N HIS A 62 -14.81 1.51 -3.50
CA HIS A 62 -13.43 1.96 -3.38
C HIS A 62 -13.24 2.84 -2.14
N GLY A 63 -14.10 3.84 -1.93
CA GLY A 63 -14.08 4.71 -0.76
C GLY A 63 -14.19 3.95 0.56
N ALA A 64 -15.13 3.00 0.64
CA ALA A 64 -15.31 2.14 1.79
C ALA A 64 -14.08 1.26 2.05
N ALA A 65 -13.51 0.65 1.01
CA ALA A 65 -12.30 -0.16 1.13
C ALA A 65 -11.11 0.67 1.63
N THR A 66 -10.92 1.87 1.07
CA THR A 66 -9.86 2.80 1.48
C THR A 66 -10.04 3.26 2.93
N ALA A 67 -11.28 3.58 3.34
CA ALA A 67 -11.56 3.98 4.72
C ALA A 67 -11.30 2.84 5.71
N VAL A 68 -11.78 1.61 5.43
CA VAL A 68 -11.57 0.44 6.29
C VAL A 68 -10.08 0.10 6.38
N ALA A 69 -9.35 0.11 5.27
CA ALA A 69 -7.91 -0.12 5.27
C ALA A 69 -7.16 0.99 6.05
N GLY A 70 -7.57 2.25 5.92
CA GLY A 70 -7.06 3.36 6.72
C GLY A 70 -7.28 3.15 8.22
N LEU A 71 -8.48 2.69 8.63
CA LEU A 71 -8.77 2.38 10.02
C LEU A 71 -7.92 1.21 10.54
N PHE A 72 -7.72 0.16 9.74
CA PHE A 72 -6.83 -0.94 10.11
C PHE A 72 -5.38 -0.49 10.29
N LEU A 73 -4.92 0.42 9.44
CA LEU A 73 -3.61 1.06 9.58
C LEU A 73 -3.52 1.90 10.87
N ALA A 74 -4.56 2.69 11.18
CA ALA A 74 -4.61 3.53 12.38
C ALA A 74 -4.67 2.71 13.68
N PHE A 75 -5.49 1.66 13.72
CA PHE A 75 -5.66 0.80 14.90
C PHE A 75 -4.63 -0.34 15.00
N HIS A 76 -3.56 -0.29 14.20
CA HIS A 76 -2.48 -1.29 14.23
C HIS A 76 -2.94 -2.73 13.96
N LYS A 77 -4.08 -2.91 13.28
CA LYS A 77 -4.65 -4.23 12.95
C LYS A 77 -4.11 -4.69 11.60
N ALA A 78 -3.05 -5.50 11.63
CA ALA A 78 -2.29 -5.92 10.44
C ALA A 78 -1.84 -4.72 9.57
N PRO A 79 -1.04 -3.79 10.13
CA PRO A 79 -0.75 -2.50 9.53
C PRO A 79 -0.04 -2.61 8.17
N ARG A 80 0.79 -3.65 7.98
CA ARG A 80 1.52 -3.87 6.73
C ARG A 80 0.60 -4.30 5.59
N THR A 81 -0.35 -5.19 5.86
CA THR A 81 -1.32 -5.61 4.83
C THR A 81 -2.28 -4.46 4.52
N ALA A 82 -2.73 -3.72 5.53
CA ALA A 82 -3.53 -2.52 5.33
C ALA A 82 -2.80 -1.48 4.47
N ALA A 83 -1.52 -1.22 4.74
CA ALA A 83 -0.69 -0.31 3.98
C ALA A 83 -0.47 -0.79 2.52
N LEU A 84 -0.26 -2.09 2.30
CA LEU A 84 -0.18 -2.65 0.94
C LEU A 84 -1.49 -2.50 0.18
N VAL A 85 -2.62 -2.76 0.84
CA VAL A 85 -3.95 -2.57 0.25
C VAL A 85 -4.16 -1.10 -0.11
N LEU A 86 -3.82 -0.17 0.78
CA LEU A 86 -3.90 1.27 0.50
C LEU A 86 -3.02 1.65 -0.70
N ALA A 87 -1.78 1.18 -0.76
CA ALA A 87 -0.89 1.42 -1.90
C ALA A 87 -1.46 0.86 -3.21
N ALA A 88 -2.03 -0.36 -3.17
CA ALA A 88 -2.67 -0.97 -4.34
C ALA A 88 -3.93 -0.21 -4.77
N LEU A 89 -4.67 0.38 -3.82
CA LEU A 89 -5.84 1.21 -4.10
C LEU A 89 -5.43 2.58 -4.68
N THR A 90 -4.37 3.22 -4.18
CA THR A 90 -4.00 4.58 -4.61
C THR A 90 -3.08 4.65 -5.82
N ALA A 91 -2.24 3.64 -6.04
CA ALA A 91 -1.28 3.65 -7.16
C ALA A 91 -1.94 3.77 -8.54
N PRO A 92 -3.03 3.05 -8.85
CA PRO A 92 -3.72 3.21 -10.13
C PRO A 92 -4.34 4.61 -10.32
N LEU A 93 -4.83 5.24 -9.24
CA LEU A 93 -5.34 6.61 -9.30
C LEU A 93 -4.24 7.64 -9.57
N ALA A 94 -3.04 7.42 -9.02
CA ALA A 94 -1.88 8.24 -9.34
C ALA A 94 -1.54 8.12 -10.83
N ALA A 95 -1.50 6.91 -11.38
CA ALA A 95 -1.31 6.72 -12.81
C ALA A 95 -2.41 7.44 -13.62
N ALA A 96 -3.69 7.25 -13.27
CA ALA A 96 -4.81 7.88 -13.98
C ALA A 96 -4.78 9.42 -13.95
N SER A 97 -4.19 10.04 -12.93
CA SER A 97 -4.16 11.51 -12.76
C SER A 97 -2.93 12.19 -13.38
N GLN A 98 -2.10 11.46 -14.13
CA GLN A 98 -0.84 11.96 -14.66
C GLN A 98 -0.99 13.28 -15.48
N PRO A 99 -0.27 14.35 -15.15
CA PRO A 99 -0.47 15.66 -15.77
C PRO A 99 0.09 15.77 -17.20
N VAL A 100 0.85 14.76 -17.65
CA VAL A 100 1.66 14.78 -18.88
C VAL A 100 0.83 14.44 -20.13
N THR A 101 -0.12 13.51 -20.04
CA THR A 101 -0.86 12.99 -21.21
C THR A 101 -2.11 13.79 -21.56
N GLY A 102 -2.39 14.91 -20.88
CA GLY A 102 -3.64 15.66 -21.04
C GLY A 102 -4.84 14.94 -20.40
N GLY A 103 -5.88 15.70 -20.05
CA GLY A 103 -7.11 15.16 -19.45
C GLY A 103 -8.09 16.27 -19.06
N PRO A 104 -9.32 15.92 -18.66
CA PRO A 104 -10.34 16.89 -18.32
C PRO A 104 -9.94 17.73 -17.10
N GLY A 105 -10.37 19.00 -17.10
CA GLY A 105 -10.06 19.98 -16.06
C GLY A 105 -8.74 20.76 -16.27
N PRO A 106 -8.40 21.69 -15.36
CA PRO A 106 -7.16 22.47 -15.44
C PRO A 106 -5.92 21.61 -15.15
N ARG A 107 -4.81 21.87 -15.85
CA ARG A 107 -3.53 21.15 -15.64
C ARG A 107 -3.04 21.25 -14.19
N GLY A 108 -3.26 22.39 -13.54
CA GLY A 108 -2.90 22.61 -12.13
C GLY A 108 -3.61 21.64 -11.19
N GLU A 109 -4.93 21.50 -11.31
CA GLU A 109 -5.70 20.57 -10.47
C GLU A 109 -5.28 19.11 -10.67
N ARG A 110 -5.02 18.69 -11.92
CA ARG A 110 -4.53 17.35 -12.20
C ARG A 110 -3.18 17.10 -11.55
N ALA A 111 -2.26 18.06 -11.65
CA ALA A 111 -0.96 17.98 -11.00
C ALA A 111 -1.10 17.85 -9.46
N THR A 112 -2.00 18.61 -8.84
CA THR A 112 -2.28 18.50 -7.39
C THR A 112 -2.85 17.13 -7.01
N ARG A 113 -3.80 16.60 -7.78
CA ARG A 113 -4.36 15.25 -7.54
C ARG A 113 -3.29 14.17 -7.71
N PHE A 114 -2.48 14.28 -8.75
CA PHE A 114 -1.37 13.38 -9.04
C PHE A 114 -0.33 13.35 -7.91
N THR A 115 0.16 14.52 -7.49
CA THR A 115 1.18 14.60 -6.44
C THR A 115 0.63 14.14 -5.09
N LYS A 116 -0.63 14.46 -4.76
CA LYS A 116 -1.31 13.91 -3.58
C LYS A 116 -1.38 12.38 -3.64
N ALA A 117 -1.85 11.81 -4.75
CA ALA A 117 -1.96 10.36 -4.91
C ALA A 117 -0.60 9.65 -4.87
N LEU A 118 0.44 10.25 -5.48
CA LEU A 118 1.80 9.75 -5.39
C LEU A 118 2.35 9.80 -3.97
N GLY A 119 2.18 10.92 -3.27
CA GLY A 119 2.63 11.10 -1.89
C GLY A 119 1.97 10.09 -0.95
N LEU A 120 0.65 9.89 -1.09
CA LEU A 120 -0.09 8.88 -0.32
C LEU A 120 0.39 7.46 -0.65
N THR A 121 0.60 7.14 -1.93
CA THR A 121 1.11 5.83 -2.33
C THR A 121 2.50 5.57 -1.75
N GLY A 122 3.40 6.55 -1.82
CA GLY A 122 4.73 6.47 -1.22
C GLY A 122 4.67 6.30 0.30
N ALA A 123 3.81 7.06 0.98
CA ALA A 123 3.58 6.94 2.41
C ALA A 123 3.05 5.56 2.80
N ALA A 124 2.11 5.01 2.03
CA ALA A 124 1.59 3.66 2.23
C ALA A 124 2.66 2.59 2.01
N LEU A 125 3.48 2.70 0.97
CA LEU A 125 4.60 1.77 0.73
C LEU A 125 5.64 1.83 1.86
N LEU A 126 5.96 3.02 2.36
CA LEU A 126 6.86 3.17 3.50
C LEU A 126 6.28 2.51 4.77
N ALA A 127 4.98 2.70 5.03
CA ALA A 127 4.28 2.04 6.12
C ALA A 127 4.23 0.51 5.97
N ALA A 128 4.15 0.00 4.73
CA ALA A 128 4.21 -1.44 4.45
C ALA A 128 5.61 -2.05 4.68
N ALA A 129 6.66 -1.27 4.44
CA ALA A 129 8.05 -1.67 4.66
C ALA A 129 8.45 -1.67 6.15
N ASP A 130 7.77 -0.92 7.01
CA ASP A 130 8.07 -0.83 8.45
C ASP A 130 7.78 -2.14 9.20
N THR A 131 8.83 -2.77 9.73
CA THR A 131 8.76 -4.03 10.50
C THR A 131 8.52 -3.81 11.99
N GLU A 132 8.38 -2.57 12.46
CA GLU A 132 8.08 -2.21 13.84
C GLU A 132 9.11 -2.75 14.87
N GLY A 133 10.31 -3.13 14.40
CA GLY A 133 11.33 -3.81 15.22
C GLY A 133 11.10 -5.31 15.39
N ARG A 134 10.05 -5.89 14.78
CA ARG A 134 9.86 -7.34 14.74
C ARG A 134 10.79 -7.98 13.71
N PRO A 135 11.35 -9.17 14.00
CA PRO A 135 12.17 -9.89 13.05
C PRO A 135 11.39 -10.20 11.76
N GLY A 136 11.84 -9.61 10.65
CA GLY A 136 11.30 -9.84 9.32
C GLY A 136 11.52 -11.28 8.84
N VAL A 137 10.87 -11.66 7.74
CA VAL A 137 11.09 -12.98 7.12
C VAL A 137 12.56 -13.15 6.71
N ARG A 138 13.17 -12.11 6.14
CA ARG A 138 14.60 -12.09 5.83
C ARG A 138 15.45 -12.35 7.07
N TRP A 139 15.16 -11.65 8.18
CA TRP A 139 15.88 -11.87 9.43
C TRP A 139 15.74 -13.31 9.91
N ARG A 140 14.53 -13.89 9.87
CA ARG A 140 14.30 -15.28 10.30
C ARG A 140 15.02 -16.29 9.42
N VAL A 141 15.06 -16.06 8.11
CA VAL A 141 15.80 -16.91 7.16
C VAL A 141 17.31 -16.80 7.41
N GLN A 142 17.83 -15.59 7.62
CA GLN A 142 19.24 -15.37 7.92
C GLN A 142 19.61 -16.01 9.26
N HIS A 143 18.83 -15.76 10.30
CA HIS A 143 19.04 -16.34 11.62
C HIS A 143 19.03 -17.87 11.58
N ALA A 144 18.08 -18.49 10.87
CA ALA A 144 18.04 -19.94 10.69
C ALA A 144 19.22 -20.51 9.86
N ARG A 145 19.81 -19.70 8.96
CA ARG A 145 21.03 -20.07 8.25
C ARG A 145 22.24 -19.97 9.17
N ASP A 146 22.37 -18.88 9.89
CA ASP A 146 23.46 -18.65 10.85
C ASP A 146 23.48 -19.72 11.94
N GLU A 147 22.31 -20.09 12.47
CA GLU A 147 22.16 -21.22 13.42
C GLU A 147 22.59 -22.55 12.82
N ARG A 148 22.31 -22.80 11.53
CA ARG A 148 22.76 -24.02 10.86
C ARG A 148 24.27 -24.03 10.67
N HIS A 149 24.86 -22.91 10.23
CA HIS A 149 26.30 -22.78 10.08
C HIS A 149 27.03 -23.01 11.41
N ALA A 150 26.58 -22.36 12.48
CA ALA A 150 27.16 -22.54 13.81
C ALA A 150 27.07 -23.99 14.32
N ARG A 151 25.98 -24.71 14.01
CA ARG A 151 25.86 -26.15 14.34
C ARG A 151 26.84 -27.01 13.55
N HIS A 152 27.05 -26.72 12.27
CA HIS A 152 28.03 -27.45 11.45
C HIS A 152 29.45 -27.23 11.96
N GLU A 153 29.82 -25.98 12.26
CA GLU A 153 31.13 -25.65 12.85
C GLU A 153 31.36 -26.37 14.19
N ALA A 154 30.34 -26.41 15.07
CA ALA A 154 30.44 -27.11 16.35
C ALA A 154 30.58 -28.64 16.19
N VAL A 155 29.95 -29.23 15.17
CA VAL A 155 30.09 -30.66 14.87
C VAL A 155 31.49 -30.97 14.33
N ASP A 156 31.98 -30.15 13.39
CA ASP A 156 33.32 -30.33 12.82
C ASP A 156 34.40 -30.17 13.90
N GLU A 157 34.25 -29.19 14.80
CA GLU A 157 35.14 -29.00 15.95
C GLU A 157 35.12 -30.21 16.88
N ALA A 158 33.93 -30.71 17.25
CA ALA A 158 33.79 -31.89 18.10
C ALA A 158 34.41 -33.16 17.47
N VAL A 159 34.25 -33.35 16.16
CA VAL A 159 34.86 -34.48 15.43
C VAL A 159 36.38 -34.36 15.43
N SER A 160 36.93 -33.17 15.17
CA SER A 160 38.38 -32.96 15.18
C SER A 160 39.01 -33.19 16.56
N ALA A 161 38.33 -32.77 17.62
CA ALA A 161 38.75 -32.98 19.00
C ALA A 161 38.74 -34.47 19.40
N ALA A 162 37.74 -35.23 18.94
CA ALA A 162 37.67 -36.68 19.20
C ALA A 162 38.82 -37.44 18.53
N VAL A 163 39.13 -37.12 17.26
CA VAL A 163 40.25 -37.73 16.52
C VAL A 163 41.59 -37.41 17.17
N ALA A 164 41.77 -36.19 17.68
CA ALA A 164 43.00 -35.79 18.37
C ALA A 164 43.20 -36.48 19.73
N HIS A 165 42.14 -36.97 20.37
CA HIS A 165 42.27 -37.69 21.65
C HIS A 165 42.63 -39.18 21.46
N GLU A 166 42.36 -39.73 20.29
CA GLU A 166 42.58 -41.15 19.95
C GLU A 166 43.97 -41.43 19.35
N ALA A 167 44.75 -40.38 19.06
CA ALA A 167 46.12 -40.43 18.52
C ALA A 167 47.18 -40.20 19.61
#